data_AF-A0A090TD33-F1
#
_entry.id   AF-A0A090TD33-F1
#
_cell.length_a   1.000
_cell.length_b   1.000
_cell.length_c   1.000
_cell.angle_alpha   90.00
_cell.angle_beta   90.00
_cell.angle_gamma   90.00
#
_symmetry.space_group_name_H-M   'P 1'
#
loop_
_entity.id
_entity.type
_entity.pdbx_description
1 polymer ?
#
loop_
_entity_poly.entity_id
_entity_poly.type
_entity_poly.pdbx_seq_one_letter_code
_entity_poly.pdbx_strand_id
1 'polypeptide(L)'
;MDVALPKGTVTQNLETPLVVGWESVSVKANLADDKLDASWLIDVTDNGDLSGKVTLPNVLAEQKTIDGELNLSTFNLDFLQPLVGEFNQLKANLAADIKIKGDALHPELYGQFSVADLSLQGDISPIQVESGKVDIAFNGYNALLDANIQTNDGELKLEGDGNWQDLKAWRTKLRVFADELNVDVPPMVKVKVVPDMTIEANPSLAKITGSIGLPWGRVLVEELPQSAVAVSSDQVLLNPDMTPVNEEKAVPFNVETDVSISIGNDFTISHSVLRVDCAVSSMCLKKTKGHSCKVKSISLMARTVHLVRIC
;
A
#
# COMPACT_ATOMS: atom_id res chain seq x y z
N MET A 1 3.08 2.89 -37.31
CA MET A 1 2.48 1.67 -36.74
C MET A 1 1.03 1.98 -36.40
N ASP A 2 0.11 1.13 -36.85
CA ASP A 2 -1.30 1.21 -36.50
C ASP A 2 -1.76 -0.21 -36.18
N VAL A 3 -2.09 -0.45 -34.91
CA VAL A 3 -2.53 -1.73 -34.39
C VAL A 3 -3.93 -1.54 -33.84
N ALA A 4 -4.87 -2.34 -34.32
CA ALA A 4 -6.22 -2.37 -33.80
C ALA A 4 -6.61 -3.81 -33.50
N LEU A 5 -7.11 -4.06 -32.29
CA LEU A 5 -7.79 -5.30 -31.93
C LEU A 5 -9.30 -5.01 -31.94
N PRO A 6 -10.09 -5.77 -32.71
CA PRO A 6 -11.54 -5.69 -32.62
C PRO A 6 -12.01 -6.24 -31.27
N LYS A 7 -13.32 -6.16 -31.03
CA LYS A 7 -13.97 -6.74 -29.85
C LYS A 7 -13.44 -8.13 -29.53
N GLY A 8 -13.09 -8.34 -28.28
CA GLY A 8 -12.51 -9.60 -27.82
C GLY A 8 -12.62 -9.77 -26.31
N THR A 9 -12.17 -10.92 -25.84
CA THR A 9 -12.20 -11.29 -24.43
C THR A 9 -10.99 -12.12 -24.08
N VAL A 10 -10.51 -11.98 -22.84
CA VAL A 10 -9.55 -12.89 -22.23
C VAL A 10 -10.18 -13.51 -20.99
N THR A 11 -9.96 -14.82 -20.83
CA THR A 11 -10.44 -15.57 -19.65
C THR A 11 -9.25 -16.16 -18.93
N GLN A 12 -9.13 -15.86 -17.64
CA GLN A 12 -8.21 -16.53 -16.74
C GLN A 12 -8.94 -17.65 -16.02
N ASN A 13 -8.43 -18.87 -16.17
CA ASN A 13 -9.00 -20.07 -15.55
C ASN A 13 -8.58 -20.14 -14.08
N LEU A 14 -9.41 -19.60 -13.20
CA LEU A 14 -9.37 -19.79 -11.75
C LEU A 14 -10.54 -20.70 -11.34
N GLU A 15 -10.72 -20.95 -10.05
CA GLU A 15 -11.92 -21.67 -9.56
C GLU A 15 -13.21 -20.96 -9.99
N THR A 16 -13.23 -19.62 -9.89
CA THR A 16 -14.22 -18.76 -10.54
C THR A 16 -13.54 -18.05 -11.71
N PRO A 17 -13.92 -18.28 -12.98
CA PRO A 17 -13.25 -17.67 -14.12
C PRO A 17 -13.29 -16.14 -14.07
N LEU A 18 -12.13 -15.50 -14.24
CA LEU A 18 -12.02 -14.06 -14.43
C LEU A 18 -12.08 -13.76 -15.93
N VAL A 19 -13.14 -13.06 -16.37
CA VAL A 19 -13.33 -12.69 -17.76
C VAL A 19 -13.17 -11.18 -17.90
N VAL A 20 -12.30 -10.75 -18.81
CA VAL A 20 -12.12 -9.33 -19.17
C VAL A 20 -12.40 -9.18 -20.65
N GLY A 21 -13.40 -8.38 -21.00
CA GLY A 21 -13.77 -8.06 -22.37
C GLY A 21 -13.33 -6.65 -22.78
N TRP A 22 -13.21 -6.42 -24.07
CA TRP A 22 -13.03 -5.09 -24.64
C TRP A 22 -13.87 -4.94 -25.90
N GLU A 23 -14.41 -3.75 -26.14
CA GLU A 23 -15.11 -3.39 -27.38
C GLU A 23 -14.11 -3.03 -28.47
N SER A 24 -13.04 -2.31 -28.12
CA SER A 24 -11.95 -2.00 -29.03
C SER A 24 -10.64 -1.72 -28.31
N VAL A 25 -9.54 -2.10 -28.94
CA VAL A 25 -8.20 -1.64 -28.55
C VAL A 25 -7.53 -1.05 -29.78
N SER A 26 -6.99 0.16 -29.66
CA SER A 26 -6.21 0.76 -30.73
C SER A 26 -4.94 1.41 -30.20
N VAL A 27 -3.85 1.24 -30.95
CA VAL A 27 -2.56 1.88 -30.70
C VAL A 27 -2.05 2.41 -32.02
N LYS A 28 -1.89 3.71 -32.11
CA LYS A 28 -1.31 4.41 -33.27
C LYS A 28 0.00 5.04 -32.83
N ALA A 29 1.04 4.84 -33.62
CA ALA A 29 2.33 5.47 -33.40
C ALA A 29 2.94 5.87 -34.75
N ASN A 30 3.35 7.13 -34.86
CA ASN A 30 3.98 7.69 -36.04
C ASN A 30 5.33 8.29 -35.63
N LEU A 31 6.40 7.84 -36.29
CA LEU A 31 7.74 8.40 -36.14
C LEU A 31 8.14 8.99 -37.50
N ALA A 32 8.20 10.31 -37.58
CA ALA A 32 8.58 11.05 -38.78
C ALA A 32 9.34 12.32 -38.37
N ASP A 33 10.38 12.67 -39.12
CA ASP A 33 11.20 13.87 -38.86
C ASP A 33 11.69 13.95 -37.41
N ASP A 34 12.17 12.82 -36.88
CA ASP A 34 12.58 12.61 -35.48
C ASP A 34 11.49 12.84 -34.42
N LYS A 35 10.27 13.17 -34.83
CA LYS A 35 9.11 13.34 -33.94
C LYS A 35 8.34 12.03 -33.80
N LEU A 36 8.10 11.61 -32.57
CA LEU A 36 7.20 10.50 -32.25
C LEU A 36 5.86 11.05 -31.75
N ASP A 37 4.78 10.73 -32.44
CA ASP A 37 3.42 10.89 -31.95
C ASP A 37 2.80 9.52 -31.73
N ALA A 38 2.23 9.26 -30.56
CA ALA A 38 1.49 8.04 -30.29
C ALA A 38 0.19 8.31 -29.56
N SER A 39 -0.81 7.46 -29.78
CA SER A 39 -2.10 7.51 -29.11
C SER A 39 -2.64 6.10 -28.91
N TRP A 40 -3.35 5.89 -27.81
CA TRP A 40 -3.98 4.62 -27.50
C TRP A 40 -5.41 4.82 -27.00
N LEU A 41 -6.23 3.80 -27.20
CA LEU A 41 -7.55 3.63 -26.62
C LEU A 41 -7.74 2.16 -26.28
N ILE A 42 -8.19 1.88 -25.07
CA ILE A 42 -8.64 0.59 -24.59
C ILE A 42 -10.05 0.80 -24.05
N ASP A 43 -11.05 0.39 -24.82
CA ASP A 43 -12.47 0.48 -24.48
C ASP A 43 -12.92 -0.87 -23.91
N VAL A 44 -13.10 -0.94 -22.60
CA VAL A 44 -13.34 -2.20 -21.88
C VAL A 44 -14.84 -2.50 -21.87
N THR A 45 -15.23 -3.75 -22.14
CA THR A 45 -16.64 -4.11 -22.23
C THR A 45 -17.32 -3.88 -20.89
N ASP A 46 -18.43 -3.12 -20.91
CA ASP A 46 -19.22 -2.76 -19.73
C ASP A 46 -18.40 -2.11 -18.61
N ASN A 47 -17.27 -1.49 -18.96
CA ASN A 47 -16.36 -0.82 -18.05
C ASN A 47 -15.76 0.42 -18.76
N GLY A 48 -15.21 1.38 -18.01
CA GLY A 48 -14.66 2.60 -18.62
C GLY A 48 -13.53 2.33 -19.65
N ASP A 49 -13.05 3.41 -20.25
CA ASP A 49 -11.94 3.40 -21.20
C ASP A 49 -10.65 3.98 -20.59
N LEU A 50 -9.52 3.44 -21.05
CA LEU A 50 -8.19 4.00 -20.84
C LEU A 50 -7.68 4.55 -22.17
N SER A 51 -7.49 5.86 -22.25
CA SER A 51 -7.05 6.54 -23.45
C SER A 51 -5.88 7.48 -23.17
N GLY A 52 -5.16 7.84 -24.22
CA GLY A 52 -4.09 8.79 -24.09
C GLY A 52 -3.39 9.12 -25.40
N LYS A 53 -2.59 10.17 -25.34
CA LYS A 53 -1.73 10.60 -26.43
C LYS A 53 -0.40 11.07 -25.87
N VAL A 54 0.65 10.94 -26.64
CA VAL A 54 2.00 11.37 -26.29
C VAL A 54 2.73 11.85 -27.52
N THR A 55 3.47 12.93 -27.36
CA THR A 55 4.36 13.49 -28.36
C THR A 55 5.76 13.63 -27.76
N LEU A 56 6.76 13.08 -28.44
CA LEU A 56 8.17 13.41 -28.25
C LEU A 56 8.61 14.21 -29.47
N PRO A 57 8.84 15.53 -29.33
CA PRO A 57 9.18 16.40 -30.47
C PRO A 57 10.45 16.00 -31.22
N ASN A 58 11.41 15.40 -30.51
CA ASN A 58 12.66 14.92 -31.08
C ASN A 58 13.19 13.73 -30.27
N VAL A 59 13.12 12.53 -30.83
CA VAL A 59 13.60 11.28 -30.22
C VAL A 59 15.12 11.12 -30.27
N LEU A 60 15.83 11.97 -31.03
CA LEU A 60 17.29 11.97 -31.11
C LEU A 60 17.93 13.02 -30.19
N ALA A 61 17.13 13.91 -29.60
CA ALA A 61 17.62 14.90 -28.65
C ALA A 61 18.33 14.21 -27.47
N GLU A 62 19.42 14.83 -27.01
CA GLU A 62 20.15 14.41 -25.81
C GLU A 62 19.22 14.45 -24.60
N GLN A 63 18.55 15.59 -24.40
CA GLN A 63 17.46 15.75 -23.44
C GLN A 63 16.11 15.68 -24.17
N LYS A 64 15.44 14.55 -24.07
CA LYS A 64 14.13 14.33 -24.70
C LYS A 64 13.06 15.03 -23.89
N THR A 65 12.11 15.65 -24.57
CA THR A 65 10.91 16.21 -23.95
C THR A 65 9.69 15.39 -24.30
N ILE A 66 8.70 15.42 -23.42
CA ILE A 66 7.42 14.73 -23.56
C ILE A 66 6.28 15.73 -23.37
N ASP A 67 5.25 15.60 -24.19
CA ASP A 67 3.93 16.22 -23.98
C ASP A 67 2.88 15.13 -24.16
N GLY A 68 2.17 14.80 -23.09
CA GLY A 68 1.24 13.69 -23.07
C GLY A 68 0.00 13.96 -22.24
N GLU A 69 -1.04 13.22 -22.54
CA GLU A 69 -2.29 13.18 -21.81
C GLU A 69 -2.70 11.73 -21.60
N LEU A 70 -3.15 11.40 -20.40
CA LEU A 70 -3.70 10.11 -19.99
C LEU A 70 -5.08 10.38 -19.41
N ASN A 71 -6.09 9.68 -19.92
CA ASN A 71 -7.43 9.71 -19.40
C ASN A 71 -7.85 8.28 -19.03
N LEU A 72 -8.40 8.14 -17.83
CA LEU A 72 -9.13 6.96 -17.40
C LEU A 72 -10.53 7.46 -17.08
N SER A 73 -11.51 7.13 -17.92
CA SER A 73 -12.90 7.35 -17.57
C SER A 73 -13.28 6.46 -16.40
N THR A 74 -14.49 6.62 -15.84
CA THR A 74 -14.87 5.86 -14.63
C THR A 74 -14.73 4.36 -14.87
N PHE A 75 -13.73 3.77 -14.21
CA PHE A 75 -13.31 2.38 -14.37
C PHE A 75 -13.57 1.62 -13.09
N ASN A 76 -14.50 0.68 -13.15
CA ASN A 76 -14.96 -0.09 -12.01
C ASN A 76 -14.09 -1.35 -11.80
N LEU A 77 -13.80 -1.69 -10.55
CA LEU A 77 -12.97 -2.85 -10.17
C LEU A 77 -13.75 -4.12 -9.82
N ASP A 78 -15.08 -4.14 -9.92
CA ASP A 78 -15.93 -5.27 -9.53
C ASP A 78 -15.60 -6.53 -10.37
N PHE A 79 -15.04 -6.37 -11.57
CA PHE A 79 -14.59 -7.51 -12.38
C PHE A 79 -13.48 -8.31 -11.70
N LEU A 80 -12.74 -7.74 -10.73
CA LEU A 80 -11.69 -8.43 -9.96
C LEU A 80 -12.25 -9.31 -8.83
N GLN A 81 -13.57 -9.34 -8.62
CA GLN A 81 -14.21 -10.17 -7.60
C GLN A 81 -13.75 -11.65 -7.58
N PRO A 82 -13.52 -12.33 -8.73
CA PRO A 82 -13.00 -13.70 -8.73
C PRO A 82 -11.60 -13.86 -8.13
N LEU A 83 -10.81 -12.78 -8.04
CA LEU A 83 -9.48 -12.79 -7.42
C LEU A 83 -9.53 -12.71 -5.90
N VAL A 84 -10.57 -12.09 -5.35
CA VAL A 84 -10.75 -11.94 -3.90
C VAL A 84 -11.60 -13.05 -3.29
N GLY A 85 -12.40 -13.76 -4.08
CA GLY A 85 -13.22 -14.90 -3.63
C GLY A 85 -14.63 -14.50 -3.19
N GLU A 86 -15.53 -15.48 -3.08
CA GLU A 86 -16.98 -15.25 -2.92
C GLU A 86 -17.40 -14.66 -1.57
N PHE A 87 -16.60 -14.85 -0.53
CA PHE A 87 -16.87 -14.34 0.82
C PHE A 87 -16.25 -12.97 1.10
N ASN A 88 -15.53 -12.43 0.12
CA ASN A 88 -14.86 -11.15 0.22
C ASN A 88 -15.51 -10.16 -0.74
N GLN A 89 -15.27 -8.86 -0.56
CA GLN A 89 -15.76 -7.84 -1.47
C GLN A 89 -14.66 -6.84 -1.77
N LEU A 90 -14.47 -6.55 -3.05
CA LEU A 90 -13.65 -5.44 -3.54
C LEU A 90 -14.48 -4.64 -4.54
N LYS A 91 -14.81 -3.40 -4.18
CA LYS A 91 -15.43 -2.43 -5.09
C LYS A 91 -14.66 -1.13 -5.05
N ALA A 92 -14.48 -0.52 -6.22
CA ALA A 92 -13.94 0.81 -6.36
C ALA A 92 -14.20 1.33 -7.77
N ASN A 93 -14.40 2.63 -7.88
CA ASN A 93 -14.49 3.37 -9.15
C ASN A 93 -13.25 4.25 -9.28
N LEU A 94 -12.41 3.99 -10.27
CA LEU A 94 -11.20 4.74 -10.57
C LEU A 94 -11.48 5.77 -11.67
N ALA A 95 -10.85 6.94 -11.61
CA ALA A 95 -10.83 7.90 -12.71
C ALA A 95 -9.52 8.71 -12.69
N ALA A 96 -9.07 9.14 -13.87
CA ALA A 96 -7.86 9.94 -14.01
C ALA A 96 -7.94 10.90 -15.20
N ASP A 97 -7.41 12.11 -15.01
CA ASP A 97 -7.09 13.05 -16.08
C ASP A 97 -5.71 13.62 -15.75
N ILE A 98 -4.68 13.16 -16.46
CA ILE A 98 -3.28 13.45 -16.16
C ILE A 98 -2.59 13.98 -17.41
N LYS A 99 -1.99 15.16 -17.32
CA LYS A 99 -1.08 15.72 -18.33
C LYS A 99 0.35 15.51 -17.88
N ILE A 100 1.20 15.09 -18.81
CA ILE A 100 2.60 14.74 -18.61
C ILE A 100 3.42 15.69 -19.46
N LYS A 101 4.32 16.47 -18.87
CA LYS A 101 5.07 17.51 -19.60
C LYS A 101 6.54 17.57 -19.18
N GLY A 102 7.35 18.20 -20.01
CA GLY A 102 8.74 18.53 -19.67
C GLY A 102 9.70 17.42 -20.06
N ASP A 103 10.61 17.06 -19.17
CA ASP A 103 11.64 16.07 -19.42
C ASP A 103 11.07 14.64 -19.53
N ALA A 104 11.44 13.89 -20.56
CA ALA A 104 10.90 12.55 -20.77
C ALA A 104 11.35 11.52 -19.72
N LEU A 105 12.51 11.74 -19.07
CA LEU A 105 13.00 10.88 -17.98
C LEU A 105 12.60 11.41 -16.60
N HIS A 106 12.17 12.67 -16.52
CA HIS A 106 11.76 13.32 -15.28
C HIS A 106 10.58 14.29 -15.50
N PRO A 107 9.40 13.77 -15.88
CA PRO A 107 8.29 14.62 -16.27
C PRO A 107 7.58 15.28 -15.09
N GLU A 108 6.98 16.41 -15.40
CA GLU A 108 5.97 17.09 -14.61
C GLU A 108 4.60 16.46 -14.84
N LEU A 109 3.81 16.31 -13.78
CA LEU A 109 2.45 15.78 -13.82
C LEU A 109 1.45 16.86 -13.41
N TYR A 110 0.34 16.94 -14.13
CA TYR A 110 -0.75 17.88 -13.85
C TYR A 110 -2.10 17.18 -13.95
N GLY A 111 -3.03 17.49 -13.05
CA GLY A 111 -4.38 16.95 -13.08
C GLY A 111 -4.70 16.12 -11.84
N GLN A 112 -5.50 15.07 -11.97
CA GLN A 112 -6.00 14.32 -10.82
C GLN A 112 -6.17 12.83 -11.10
N PHE A 113 -6.06 12.06 -10.03
CA PHE A 113 -6.48 10.66 -9.93
C PHE A 113 -7.43 10.53 -8.75
N SER A 114 -8.54 9.81 -8.94
CA SER A 114 -9.53 9.60 -7.88
C SER A 114 -9.97 8.14 -7.80
N VAL A 115 -10.16 7.68 -6.58
CA VAL A 115 -10.87 6.44 -6.22
C VAL A 115 -12.13 6.84 -5.48
N ALA A 116 -13.28 6.38 -5.93
CA ALA A 116 -14.58 6.58 -5.29
C ALA A 116 -15.24 5.23 -4.99
N ASP A 117 -16.22 5.24 -4.10
CA ASP A 117 -17.02 4.07 -3.71
C ASP A 117 -16.17 2.86 -3.30
N LEU A 118 -15.01 3.12 -2.66
CA LEU A 118 -14.12 2.07 -2.17
C LEU A 118 -14.86 1.25 -1.10
N SER A 119 -15.05 -0.05 -1.33
CA SER A 119 -15.57 -1.00 -0.34
C SER A 119 -14.66 -2.22 -0.31
N LEU A 120 -14.24 -2.60 0.90
CA LEU A 120 -13.40 -3.75 1.17
C LEU A 120 -14.03 -4.54 2.31
N GLN A 121 -14.50 -5.75 2.03
CA GLN A 121 -15.08 -6.62 3.05
C GLN A 121 -14.48 -8.02 3.03
N GLY A 122 -14.51 -8.68 4.18
CA GLY A 122 -13.98 -10.03 4.39
C GLY A 122 -12.48 -10.04 4.72
N ASP A 123 -11.81 -11.16 4.48
CA ASP A 123 -10.46 -11.46 4.98
C ASP A 123 -9.34 -10.90 4.08
N ILE A 124 -9.69 -10.13 3.04
CA ILE A 124 -8.72 -9.51 2.11
C ILE A 124 -8.04 -8.26 2.66
N SER A 125 -8.53 -7.73 3.78
CA SER A 125 -8.02 -6.52 4.40
C SER A 125 -8.10 -6.63 5.92
N PRO A 126 -7.09 -6.15 6.65
CA PRO A 126 -7.13 -6.12 8.11
C PRO A 126 -8.15 -5.13 8.66
N ILE A 127 -8.73 -4.27 7.80
CA ILE A 127 -9.79 -3.32 8.13
C ILE A 127 -10.96 -3.52 7.17
N GLN A 128 -12.19 -3.34 7.66
CA GLN A 128 -13.39 -3.38 6.84
C GLN A 128 -13.72 -1.95 6.39
N VAL A 129 -13.93 -1.75 5.10
CA VAL A 129 -14.25 -0.45 4.50
C VAL A 129 -15.66 -0.50 3.92
N GLU A 130 -16.54 0.35 4.40
CA GLU A 130 -17.93 0.46 3.93
C GLU A 130 -18.03 1.34 2.68
N SER A 131 -17.32 2.47 2.71
CA SER A 131 -17.22 3.41 1.61
C SER A 131 -15.93 4.23 1.78
N GLY A 132 -15.40 4.78 0.69
CA GLY A 132 -14.23 5.64 0.81
C GLY A 132 -13.93 6.39 -0.48
N LYS A 133 -13.28 7.53 -0.31
CA LYS A 133 -12.75 8.35 -1.40
C LYS A 133 -11.26 8.59 -1.18
N VAL A 134 -10.49 8.50 -2.26
CA VAL A 134 -9.08 8.88 -2.31
C VAL A 134 -8.89 9.79 -3.51
N ASP A 135 -8.38 10.99 -3.30
CA ASP A 135 -8.05 11.94 -4.36
C ASP A 135 -6.55 12.25 -4.32
N ILE A 136 -5.91 12.26 -5.48
CA ILE A 136 -4.54 12.71 -5.66
C ILE A 136 -4.54 13.82 -6.71
N ALA A 137 -4.10 15.02 -6.34
CA ALA A 137 -3.95 16.16 -7.25
C ALA A 137 -2.47 16.38 -7.58
N PHE A 138 -2.15 16.43 -8.87
CA PHE A 138 -0.81 16.65 -9.39
C PHE A 138 -0.64 18.09 -9.89
N ASN A 139 0.47 18.73 -9.53
CA ASN A 139 0.83 20.07 -9.99
C ASN A 139 2.35 20.20 -10.16
N GLY A 140 2.81 19.94 -11.37
CA GLY A 140 4.23 19.92 -11.72
C GLY A 140 4.93 18.73 -11.09
N TYR A 141 5.90 19.01 -10.23
CA TYR A 141 6.63 18.00 -9.45
C TYR A 141 6.05 17.77 -8.05
N ASN A 142 4.83 18.26 -7.78
CA ASN A 142 4.15 18.11 -6.50
C ASN A 142 2.88 17.27 -6.65
N ALA A 143 2.53 16.54 -5.59
CA ALA A 143 1.25 15.89 -5.43
C ALA A 143 0.67 16.17 -4.05
N LEU A 144 -0.67 16.27 -3.97
CA LEU A 144 -1.42 16.27 -2.72
C LEU A 144 -2.36 15.07 -2.71
N LEU A 145 -2.42 14.36 -1.59
CA LEU A 145 -3.31 13.24 -1.35
C LEU A 145 -4.28 13.60 -0.24
N ASP A 146 -5.57 13.35 -0.48
CA ASP A 146 -6.64 13.43 0.51
C ASP A 146 -7.47 12.14 0.43
N ALA A 147 -7.68 11.48 1.56
CA ALA A 147 -8.56 10.32 1.62
C ALA A 147 -9.44 10.36 2.87
N ASN A 148 -10.71 10.07 2.68
CA ASN A 148 -11.69 9.86 3.74
C ASN A 148 -12.34 8.49 3.52
N ILE A 149 -12.10 7.58 4.45
CA ILE A 149 -12.47 6.17 4.35
C ILE A 149 -13.37 5.84 5.55
N GLN A 150 -14.62 5.50 5.27
CA GLN A 150 -15.55 5.04 6.29
C GLN A 150 -15.33 3.57 6.57
N THR A 151 -15.01 3.26 7.81
CA THR A 151 -14.97 1.88 8.34
C THR A 151 -16.18 1.64 9.24
N ASN A 152 -16.41 0.38 9.62
CA ASN A 152 -17.53 0.02 10.51
C ASN A 152 -17.49 0.74 11.87
N ASP A 153 -16.32 1.22 12.28
CA ASP A 153 -16.06 1.71 13.64
C ASP A 153 -15.61 3.18 13.70
N GLY A 154 -15.40 3.80 12.55
CA GLY A 154 -14.93 5.18 12.48
C GLY A 154 -14.44 5.60 11.10
N GLU A 155 -14.10 6.88 11.00
CA GLU A 155 -13.54 7.48 9.80
C GLU A 155 -12.00 7.42 9.86
N LEU A 156 -11.38 6.83 8.84
CA LEU A 156 -9.94 6.85 8.60
C LEU A 156 -9.63 7.98 7.61
N LYS A 157 -8.79 8.92 8.05
CA LYS A 157 -8.31 10.04 7.24
C LYS A 157 -6.85 9.87 6.89
N LEU A 158 -6.55 10.11 5.62
CA LEU A 158 -5.19 10.16 5.11
C LEU A 158 -4.98 11.51 4.43
N GLU A 159 -3.95 12.24 4.86
CA GLU A 159 -3.56 13.51 4.24
C GLU A 159 -2.08 13.43 3.91
N GLY A 160 -1.71 13.70 2.66
CA GLY A 160 -0.32 13.56 2.24
C GLY A 160 0.11 14.57 1.20
N ASP A 161 1.41 14.73 1.09
CA ASP A 161 2.06 15.53 0.06
C ASP A 161 3.32 14.82 -0.44
N GLY A 162 3.68 15.09 -1.70
CA GLY A 162 4.86 14.55 -2.33
C GLY A 162 5.52 15.59 -3.23
N ASN A 163 6.85 15.59 -3.26
CA ASN A 163 7.66 16.39 -4.16
C ASN A 163 8.78 15.54 -4.74
N TRP A 164 8.85 15.44 -6.07
CA TRP A 164 9.93 14.73 -6.79
C TRP A 164 10.69 15.65 -7.74
N GLN A 165 10.80 16.95 -7.42
CA GLN A 165 11.55 17.93 -8.21
C GLN A 165 13.04 17.57 -8.34
N ASP A 166 13.59 16.87 -7.36
CA ASP A 166 14.90 16.25 -7.42
C ASP A 166 14.76 14.76 -7.12
N LEU A 167 14.95 13.90 -8.12
CA LEU A 167 14.83 12.45 -7.96
C LEU A 167 15.88 11.87 -6.98
N LYS A 168 16.96 12.59 -6.70
CA LYS A 168 17.97 12.21 -5.70
C LYS A 168 17.65 12.72 -4.30
N ALA A 169 16.63 13.57 -4.16
CA ALA A 169 16.23 14.19 -2.90
C ALA A 169 14.70 14.30 -2.76
N TRP A 170 13.93 13.41 -3.40
CA TRP A 170 12.47 13.44 -3.35
C TRP A 170 11.97 13.29 -1.91
N ARG A 171 10.79 13.85 -1.65
CA ARG A 171 10.16 13.85 -0.32
C ARG A 171 8.71 13.45 -0.44
N THR A 172 8.25 12.62 0.48
CA THR A 172 6.82 12.39 0.71
C THR A 172 6.52 12.50 2.19
N LYS A 173 5.29 12.90 2.49
CA LYS A 173 4.73 12.93 3.84
C LYS A 173 3.29 12.44 3.78
N LEU A 174 2.91 11.60 4.74
CA LEU A 174 1.57 11.07 4.90
C LEU A 174 1.19 11.08 6.37
N ARG A 175 0.10 11.76 6.72
CA ARG A 175 -0.55 11.67 8.02
C ARG A 175 -1.69 10.65 7.93
N VAL A 176 -1.77 9.80 8.94
CA VAL A 176 -2.80 8.77 9.10
C VAL A 176 -3.47 9.01 10.44
N PHE A 177 -4.78 9.26 10.42
CA PHE A 177 -5.55 9.58 11.61
C PHE A 177 -6.91 8.87 11.60
N ALA A 178 -7.31 8.31 12.74
CA ALA A 178 -8.67 7.83 12.97
C ALA A 178 -9.02 7.92 14.46
N ASP A 179 -10.28 8.24 14.78
CA ASP A 179 -10.77 8.26 16.17
C ASP A 179 -10.90 6.85 16.77
N GLU A 180 -11.26 5.88 15.94
CA GLU A 180 -11.26 4.45 16.26
C GLU A 180 -11.19 3.65 14.95
N LEU A 181 -10.41 2.58 14.96
CA LEU A 181 -10.23 1.67 13.83
C LEU A 181 -10.16 0.24 14.36
N ASN A 182 -11.10 -0.62 13.97
CA ASN A 182 -10.97 -2.05 14.23
C ASN A 182 -10.02 -2.68 13.23
N VAL A 183 -8.97 -3.29 13.76
CA VAL A 183 -8.01 -4.09 13.00
C VAL A 183 -8.21 -5.56 13.37
N ASP A 184 -8.55 -6.38 12.39
CA ASP A 184 -8.81 -7.81 12.53
C ASP A 184 -7.92 -8.59 11.57
N VAL A 185 -7.07 -9.46 12.11
CA VAL A 185 -6.19 -10.37 11.36
C VAL A 185 -6.42 -11.77 11.93
N PRO A 186 -7.46 -12.47 11.46
CA PRO A 186 -7.80 -13.79 11.99
C PRO A 186 -6.67 -14.82 11.77
N PRO A 187 -6.46 -15.77 12.71
CA PRO A 187 -7.05 -15.83 14.05
C PRO A 187 -6.27 -15.03 15.11
N MET A 188 -5.20 -14.34 14.71
CA MET A 188 -4.16 -13.84 15.62
C MET A 188 -4.50 -12.52 16.30
N VAL A 189 -5.06 -11.54 15.60
CA VAL A 189 -5.14 -10.17 16.13
C VAL A 189 -6.55 -9.63 15.96
N LYS A 190 -7.14 -9.13 17.04
CA LYS A 190 -8.33 -8.30 16.97
C LYS A 190 -8.15 -7.13 17.93
N VAL A 191 -7.96 -5.93 17.41
CA VAL A 191 -7.61 -4.76 18.22
C VAL A 191 -8.37 -3.52 17.76
N LYS A 192 -8.74 -2.67 18.72
CA LYS A 192 -9.18 -1.29 18.46
C LYS A 192 -7.95 -0.41 18.48
N VAL A 193 -7.81 0.42 17.45
CA VAL A 193 -6.64 1.29 17.23
C VAL A 193 -7.08 2.73 17.09
N VAL A 194 -6.37 3.64 17.74
CA VAL A 194 -6.55 5.10 17.60
C VAL A 194 -5.22 5.68 17.11
N PRO A 195 -4.98 5.71 15.79
CA PRO A 195 -3.73 6.22 15.23
C PRO A 195 -3.77 7.75 15.05
N ASP A 196 -2.67 8.42 15.38
CA ASP A 196 -2.29 9.72 14.81
C ASP A 196 -0.81 9.67 14.48
N MET A 197 -0.52 9.39 13.21
CA MET A 197 0.80 8.97 12.75
C MET A 197 1.22 9.80 11.56
N THR A 198 2.50 10.15 11.46
CA THR A 198 3.10 10.78 10.29
C THR A 198 4.24 9.92 9.77
N ILE A 199 4.19 9.60 8.48
CA ILE A 199 5.17 8.85 7.73
C ILE A 199 5.82 9.81 6.75
N GLU A 200 7.13 10.00 6.84
CA GLU A 200 7.92 10.80 5.90
C GLU A 200 8.90 9.87 5.19
N ALA A 201 9.04 9.97 3.86
CA ALA A 201 10.01 9.18 3.12
C ALA A 201 10.82 10.01 2.13
N ASN A 202 12.04 9.53 1.86
CA ASN A 202 12.98 10.03 0.87
C ASN A 202 13.86 8.87 0.38
N PRO A 203 14.76 9.05 -0.62
CA PRO A 203 15.58 7.97 -1.16
C PRO A 203 16.39 7.15 -0.14
N SER A 204 16.68 7.70 1.04
CA SER A 204 17.60 7.12 2.02
C SER A 204 16.95 6.72 3.35
N LEU A 205 15.77 7.27 3.66
CA LEU A 205 15.12 7.13 4.95
C LEU A 205 13.59 7.23 4.83
N ALA A 206 12.89 6.29 5.47
CA ALA A 206 11.51 6.41 5.90
C ALA A 206 11.47 6.61 7.41
N LYS A 207 10.80 7.67 7.86
CA LYS A 207 10.63 8.03 9.27
C LYS A 207 9.17 7.97 9.64
N ILE A 208 8.84 7.20 10.67
CA ILE A 208 7.48 6.99 11.17
C ILE A 208 7.41 7.59 12.57
N THR A 209 6.54 8.56 12.79
CA THR A 209 6.38 9.26 14.06
C THR A 209 4.92 9.36 14.47
N GLY A 210 4.65 9.59 15.75
CA GLY A 210 3.29 9.86 16.25
C GLY A 210 2.90 8.96 17.40
N SER A 211 1.61 8.66 17.50
CA SER A 211 1.05 7.84 18.55
C SER A 211 0.00 6.85 18.06
N ILE A 212 -0.09 5.73 18.78
CA ILE A 212 -1.11 4.71 18.59
C ILE A 212 -1.75 4.39 19.94
N GLY A 213 -3.04 4.66 20.06
CA GLY A 213 -3.87 4.18 21.16
C GLY A 213 -4.38 2.77 20.88
N LEU A 214 -4.32 1.89 21.88
CA LEU A 214 -4.88 0.54 21.85
C LEU A 214 -5.85 0.39 23.02
N PRO A 215 -7.05 0.98 22.95
CA PRO A 215 -8.02 0.96 24.06
C PRO A 215 -8.51 -0.46 24.39
N TRP A 216 -8.57 -1.34 23.39
CA TRP A 216 -9.01 -2.72 23.52
C TRP A 216 -8.23 -3.63 22.57
N GLY A 217 -7.98 -4.88 22.98
CA GLY A 217 -7.38 -5.86 22.08
C GLY A 217 -7.35 -7.29 22.59
N ARG A 218 -7.33 -8.22 21.65
CA ARG A 218 -7.07 -9.65 21.85
C ARG A 218 -6.02 -10.08 20.85
N VAL A 219 -4.89 -10.55 21.35
CA VAL A 219 -3.80 -11.06 20.52
C VAL A 219 -3.55 -12.51 20.89
N LEU A 220 -3.74 -13.42 19.97
CA LEU A 220 -3.36 -14.82 20.06
C LEU A 220 -1.99 -15.00 19.42
N VAL A 221 -1.01 -15.41 20.23
CA VAL A 221 0.30 -15.81 19.75
C VAL A 221 0.28 -17.33 19.60
N GLU A 222 0.41 -17.84 18.37
CA GLU A 222 0.63 -19.28 18.15
C GLU A 222 2.08 -19.65 18.49
N GLU A 223 2.33 -20.90 18.87
CA GLU A 223 3.70 -21.39 18.99
C GLU A 223 4.39 -21.25 17.62
N LEU A 224 5.56 -20.61 17.61
CA LEU A 224 6.47 -20.79 16.47
C LEU A 224 6.67 -22.30 16.33
N PRO A 225 6.45 -22.91 15.15
CA PRO A 225 6.68 -24.33 14.99
C PRO A 225 8.08 -24.68 15.50
N GLN A 226 8.22 -25.78 16.26
CA GLN A 226 9.51 -26.21 16.84
C GLN A 226 10.62 -26.44 15.79
N SER A 227 10.30 -26.32 14.50
CA SER A 227 11.25 -26.23 13.40
C SER A 227 11.82 -24.82 13.17
N ALA A 228 11.66 -23.87 14.09
CA ALA A 228 12.56 -22.74 14.23
C ALA A 228 13.88 -23.23 14.83
N VAL A 229 14.59 -24.09 14.08
CA VAL A 229 16.03 -24.09 14.16
C VAL A 229 16.41 -22.67 13.77
N ALA A 230 16.76 -21.85 14.76
CA ALA A 230 17.52 -20.65 14.49
C ALA A 230 18.65 -21.09 13.57
N VAL A 231 18.58 -20.71 12.30
CA VAL A 231 19.71 -20.85 11.38
C VAL A 231 20.88 -20.26 12.15
N SER A 232 21.80 -21.13 12.57
CA SER A 232 23.07 -20.72 13.12
C SER A 232 23.68 -19.74 12.11
N SER A 233 24.43 -18.75 12.58
CA SER A 233 25.13 -17.75 11.77
C SER A 233 26.11 -18.33 10.72
N ASP A 234 26.18 -19.65 10.61
CA ASP A 234 27.11 -20.40 9.78
C ASP A 234 26.42 -21.13 8.61
N GLN A 235 25.10 -20.97 8.42
CA GLN A 235 24.38 -21.53 7.26
C GLN A 235 24.17 -20.49 6.17
N VAL A 236 24.87 -20.67 5.06
CA VAL A 236 24.65 -19.96 3.81
C VAL A 236 23.61 -20.73 3.02
N LEU A 237 22.41 -20.17 2.83
CA LEU A 237 21.44 -20.70 1.89
C LEU A 237 22.04 -20.60 0.49
N LEU A 238 22.03 -21.69 -0.27
CA LEU A 238 22.54 -21.72 -1.63
C LEU A 238 21.40 -21.94 -2.62
N ASN A 239 21.43 -21.21 -3.74
CA ASN A 239 20.58 -21.49 -4.89
C ASN A 239 20.98 -22.83 -5.54
N PRO A 240 20.18 -23.39 -6.48
CA PRO A 240 20.52 -24.64 -7.18
C PRO A 240 21.87 -24.64 -7.91
N ASP A 241 22.48 -23.47 -8.11
CA ASP A 241 23.81 -23.26 -8.68
C ASP A 241 24.94 -23.16 -7.63
N MET A 242 24.63 -23.45 -6.36
CA MET A 242 25.56 -23.36 -5.22
C MET A 242 26.11 -21.94 -4.94
N THR A 243 25.35 -20.89 -5.29
CA THR A 243 25.67 -19.51 -4.91
C THR A 243 24.87 -19.05 -3.69
N PRO A 244 25.43 -18.23 -2.78
CA PRO A 244 24.70 -17.66 -1.65
C PRO A 244 23.42 -16.94 -2.09
N VAL A 245 22.27 -17.38 -1.59
CA VAL A 245 21.02 -16.63 -1.68
C VAL A 245 21.16 -15.45 -0.73
N ASN A 246 21.30 -14.25 -1.28
CA ASN A 246 21.21 -13.03 -0.49
C ASN A 246 19.73 -12.78 -0.15
N GLU A 247 19.19 -13.57 0.78
CA GLU A 247 17.86 -13.37 1.34
C GLU A 247 17.89 -12.21 2.33
N GLU A 248 17.88 -11.01 1.76
CA GLU A 248 17.23 -9.85 2.36
C GLU A 248 17.17 -8.83 1.22
N LYS A 249 16.05 -8.77 0.51
CA LYS A 249 15.68 -7.52 -0.16
C LYS A 249 15.39 -6.51 0.94
N ALA A 250 16.44 -6.03 1.59
CA ALA A 250 16.37 -4.90 2.47
C ALA A 250 15.71 -3.78 1.67
N VAL A 251 14.65 -3.21 2.25
CA VAL A 251 14.02 -2.02 1.72
C VAL A 251 15.16 -1.02 1.39
N PRO A 252 15.20 -0.40 0.19
CA PRO A 252 16.39 0.30 -0.31
C PRO A 252 16.72 1.60 0.45
N PHE A 253 16.07 1.81 1.59
CA PHE A 253 16.19 2.96 2.47
C PHE A 253 16.11 2.50 3.94
N ASN A 254 16.65 3.33 4.83
CA ASN A 254 16.58 3.07 6.27
C ASN A 254 15.17 3.30 6.79
N VAL A 255 14.81 2.64 7.89
CA VAL A 255 13.55 2.89 8.60
C VAL A 255 13.86 3.37 10.01
N GLU A 256 13.34 4.55 10.35
CA GLU A 256 13.33 5.09 11.71
C GLU A 256 11.90 5.16 12.24
N THR A 257 11.73 4.78 13.49
CA THR A 257 10.42 4.78 14.16
C THR A 257 10.54 5.54 15.47
N ASP A 258 9.63 6.47 15.73
CA ASP A 258 9.46 7.17 17.01
C ASP A 258 7.96 7.25 17.32
N VAL A 259 7.42 6.11 17.77
CA VAL A 259 5.99 5.92 17.95
C VAL A 259 5.70 5.64 19.41
N SER A 260 4.78 6.42 19.97
CA SER A 260 4.28 6.25 21.33
C SER A 260 3.02 5.40 21.30
N ILE A 261 3.05 4.25 21.95
CA ILE A 261 1.93 3.32 22.03
C ILE A 261 1.34 3.41 23.44
N SER A 262 0.04 3.67 23.54
CA SER A 262 -0.68 3.63 24.82
C SER A 262 -1.67 2.49 24.82
N ILE A 263 -1.52 1.54 25.75
CA ILE A 263 -2.36 0.35 25.85
C ILE A 263 -3.37 0.54 26.99
N GLY A 264 -4.65 0.35 26.67
CA GLY A 264 -5.77 0.40 27.60
C GLY A 264 -5.81 -0.83 28.53
N ASN A 265 -6.76 -0.82 29.47
CA ASN A 265 -6.90 -1.89 30.47
C ASN A 265 -7.57 -3.16 29.95
N ASP A 266 -8.25 -3.08 28.80
CA ASP A 266 -8.95 -4.22 28.20
C ASP A 266 -8.16 -4.78 27.02
N PHE A 267 -6.88 -5.07 27.26
CA PHE A 267 -5.98 -5.64 26.27
C PHE A 267 -5.42 -6.96 26.81
N THR A 268 -5.67 -8.06 26.10
CA THR A 268 -5.23 -9.39 26.52
C THR A 268 -4.34 -10.00 25.43
N ILE A 269 -3.20 -10.52 25.85
CA ILE A 269 -2.36 -11.38 25.03
C ILE A 269 -2.54 -12.81 25.54
N SER A 270 -2.94 -13.69 24.64
CA SER A 270 -3.18 -15.11 24.91
C SER A 270 -2.21 -15.97 24.11
N HIS A 271 -1.79 -17.06 24.73
CA HIS A 271 -1.04 -18.15 24.14
C HIS A 271 -1.71 -19.46 24.58
N SER A 272 -1.43 -20.58 23.90
CA SER A 272 -2.07 -21.89 24.10
C SER A 272 -2.21 -22.33 25.59
N VAL A 273 -1.33 -21.87 26.48
CA VAL A 273 -1.34 -22.20 27.92
C VAL A 273 -1.35 -20.95 28.83
N LEU A 274 -1.28 -19.73 28.29
CA LEU A 274 -1.08 -18.51 29.08
C LEU A 274 -2.02 -17.38 28.65
N ARG A 275 -2.64 -16.71 29.62
CA ARG A 275 -3.40 -15.48 29.40
C ARG A 275 -2.78 -14.35 30.22
N VAL A 276 -2.43 -13.25 29.55
CA VAL A 276 -1.87 -12.06 30.18
C VAL A 276 -2.80 -10.89 29.92
N ASP A 277 -3.40 -10.35 30.97
CA ASP A 277 -4.14 -9.08 30.90
C ASP A 277 -3.16 -7.93 31.11
N CYS A 278 -3.11 -7.01 30.15
CA CYS A 278 -2.30 -5.80 30.21
C CYS A 278 -3.10 -4.68 30.86
N ALA A 279 -2.52 -3.99 31.85
CA ALA A 279 -3.08 -2.77 32.43
C ALA A 279 -2.17 -1.57 32.10
N VAL A 280 -2.79 -0.39 31.93
CA VAL A 280 -2.23 0.92 31.51
C VAL A 280 -0.72 0.89 31.31
N SER A 281 -0.28 0.79 30.04
CA SER A 281 1.14 0.83 29.71
C SER A 281 1.42 1.79 28.56
N SER A 282 2.52 2.54 28.67
CA SER A 282 3.07 3.34 27.58
C SER A 282 4.34 2.67 27.06
N MET A 283 4.35 2.33 25.77
CA MET A 283 5.50 1.74 25.09
C MET A 283 6.01 2.68 24.00
N CYS A 284 7.27 3.07 24.06
CA CYS A 284 7.91 3.82 22.99
C CYS A 284 8.75 2.87 22.14
N LEU A 285 8.38 2.71 20.86
CA LEU A 285 9.16 1.94 19.89
C LEU A 285 10.15 2.88 19.20
N LYS A 286 11.44 2.66 19.44
CA LYS A 286 12.52 3.27 18.65
C LYS A 286 13.34 2.21 17.94
N LYS A 287 13.42 2.33 16.61
CA LYS A 287 14.33 1.56 15.77
C LYS A 287 15.20 2.54 15.00
N THR A 288 16.51 2.32 15.03
CA THR A 288 17.53 3.05 14.27
C THR A 288 18.55 2.01 13.80
N LYS A 289 19.03 2.13 12.55
CA LYS A 289 19.94 1.22 11.82
C LYS A 289 20.52 0.01 12.58
N GLY A 290 20.29 -1.19 12.05
CA GLY A 290 21.01 -2.41 12.45
C GLY A 290 20.73 -2.92 13.87
N HIS A 291 19.78 -2.32 14.58
CA HIS A 291 19.41 -2.72 15.93
C HIS A 291 17.97 -3.24 15.99
N SER A 292 17.76 -4.26 16.83
CA SER A 292 16.43 -4.74 17.21
C SER A 292 15.61 -3.59 17.80
N CYS A 293 14.28 -3.65 17.60
CA CYS A 293 13.35 -2.65 18.12
C CYS A 293 13.57 -2.50 19.64
N LYS A 294 14.09 -1.35 20.08
CA LYS A 294 14.32 -1.10 21.51
C LYS A 294 13.09 -0.43 22.08
N VAL A 295 12.36 -1.18 22.89
CA VAL A 295 11.33 -0.61 23.74
C VAL A 295 12.01 0.21 24.83
N LYS A 296 11.87 1.55 24.79
CA LYS A 296 12.58 2.44 25.74
C LYS A 296 12.06 2.34 27.18
N SER A 297 10.78 2.03 27.35
CA SER A 297 10.15 1.83 28.64
C SER A 297 8.88 1.03 28.44
N ILE A 298 8.68 -0.03 29.22
CA ILE A 298 7.41 -0.71 29.39
C ILE A 298 7.06 -0.58 30.87
N SER A 299 5.93 0.05 31.19
CA SER A 299 5.32 -0.06 32.50
C SER A 299 4.17 -1.06 32.37
N LEU A 300 4.46 -2.36 32.46
CA LEU A 300 3.42 -3.40 32.52
C LEU A 300 3.07 -3.61 33.99
N MET A 301 1.89 -3.19 34.41
CA MET A 301 1.30 -3.74 35.63
C MET A 301 0.63 -5.08 35.29
N ALA A 302 1.41 -6.16 35.30
CA ALA A 302 0.84 -7.51 35.22
C ALA A 302 0.15 -7.82 36.56
N ARG A 303 -1.17 -8.05 36.55
CA ARG A 303 -1.83 -8.73 37.68
C ARG A 303 -1.53 -10.22 37.56
N THR A 304 -0.61 -10.69 38.40
CA THR A 304 -0.20 -12.09 38.49
C THR A 304 -1.41 -13.01 38.72
N VAL A 305 -1.67 -13.94 37.81
CA VAL A 305 -2.43 -15.16 38.13
C VAL A 305 -1.46 -16.34 38.02
N HIS A 306 -1.02 -16.78 39.20
CA HIS A 306 -0.27 -17.99 39.55
C HIS A 306 0.95 -18.39 38.70
N LEU A 307 2.14 -18.19 39.30
CA LEU A 307 3.38 -18.88 38.95
C LEU A 307 3.21 -20.40 38.98
N VAL A 308 3.60 -21.08 37.92
CA VAL A 308 4.32 -22.35 38.04
C VAL A 308 5.61 -22.27 37.23
N ARG A 309 6.68 -22.56 37.95
CA ARG A 309 8.09 -22.59 37.58
C ARG A 309 8.35 -23.82 36.69
N ILE A 310 9.28 -23.73 35.72
CA ILE A 310 10.47 -24.60 35.55
C ILE A 310 11.04 -24.52 34.11
N CYS A 311 12.38 -24.28 34.09
CA CYS A 311 13.43 -24.49 33.09
C CYS A 311 13.30 -23.97 31.66
#